data_AF-A0A1S3IEA6-F1
#
_entry.id   AF-A0A1S3IEA6-F1
#
_cell.length_a   1.000
_cell.length_b   1.000
_cell.length_c   1.000
_cell.angle_alpha   90.00
_cell.angle_beta   90.00
_cell.angle_gamma   90.00
#
_symmetry.space_group_name_H-M   'P 1'
#
loop_
_entity.id
_entity.type
_entity.pdbx_description
1 polymer ?
#
loop_
_entity_poly.entity_id
_entity_poly.type
_entity_poly.pdbx_seq_one_letter_code
_entity_poly.pdbx_strand_id
1 'polypeptide(L)'
;MSIIIVGIGNEDFEAMIILDGDHKRVSFKGQVAERDIVQFVAFRDFLDLSRDNVINSQLLAKEVLAEIPEQFIGYMKSKHIFPNITRKLSDLKLKITQV
;
A
#
# COMPACT_ATOMS: atom_id res chain seq x y z
N MET A 1 -5.14 -8.16 -0.06
CA MET A 1 -4.08 -8.16 -1.08
C MET A 1 -3.88 -6.74 -1.59
N SER A 2 -2.62 -6.38 -1.81
CA SER A 2 -2.10 -5.11 -2.33
C SER A 2 -0.97 -5.44 -3.32
N ILE A 3 -0.85 -4.70 -4.41
CA ILE A 3 0.05 -4.94 -5.52
C ILE A 3 0.78 -3.63 -5.84
N ILE A 4 2.09 -3.71 -6.00
CA ILE A 4 2.91 -2.61 -6.48
C ILE A 4 3.47 -3.02 -7.84
N ILE A 5 3.33 -2.18 -8.84
CA ILE A 5 3.92 -2.35 -10.17
C ILE A 5 4.98 -1.26 -10.35
N VAL A 6 6.23 -1.68 -10.56
CA VAL A 6 7.34 -0.77 -10.84
C VAL A 6 7.71 -0.85 -12.33
N GLY A 7 7.51 0.25 -13.05
CA GLY A 7 7.90 0.38 -14.46
C GLY A 7 9.37 0.75 -14.61
N ILE A 8 10.14 -0.05 -15.34
CA ILE A 8 11.55 0.21 -15.67
C ILE A 8 11.68 0.58 -17.15
N GLY A 9 12.56 1.53 -17.46
CA GLY A 9 12.80 2.00 -18.84
C GLY A 9 11.88 3.15 -19.27
N ASN A 10 11.90 3.43 -20.57
CA ASN A 10 11.30 4.64 -21.16
C ASN A 10 10.06 4.34 -22.01
N GLU A 11 9.35 3.26 -21.70
CA GLU A 11 8.11 2.92 -22.39
C GLU A 11 6.94 3.81 -21.96
N ASP A 12 5.88 3.77 -22.76
CA ASP A 12 4.58 4.37 -22.44
C ASP A 12 3.88 3.55 -21.35
N PHE A 13 3.54 4.22 -20.23
CA PHE A 13 2.92 3.62 -19.06
C PHE A 13 1.48 4.10 -18.83
N GLU A 14 0.84 4.74 -19.81
CA GLU A 14 -0.56 5.20 -19.70
C GLU A 14 -1.52 4.10 -19.22
N ALA A 15 -1.36 2.87 -19.72
CA ALA A 15 -2.18 1.74 -19.26
C ALA A 15 -1.98 1.41 -17.77
N MET A 16 -0.78 1.63 -17.22
CA MET A 16 -0.50 1.38 -15.81
C MET A 16 -1.05 2.49 -14.92
N ILE A 17 -1.04 3.74 -15.39
CA ILE A 17 -1.70 4.88 -14.72
C ILE A 17 -3.21 4.64 -14.62
N ILE A 18 -3.82 4.04 -15.65
CA ILE A 18 -5.24 3.65 -15.60
C ILE A 18 -5.48 2.54 -14.57
N LEU A 19 -4.54 1.59 -14.43
CA LEU A 19 -4.66 0.48 -13.49
C LEU A 19 -4.49 0.90 -12.03
N ASP A 20 -3.74 1.97 -11.78
CA ASP A 20 -3.52 2.58 -10.46
C ASP A 20 -4.81 2.96 -9.73
N GLY A 21 -5.91 3.16 -10.47
CA GLY A 21 -7.25 3.20 -9.88
C GLY A 21 -7.61 4.48 -9.11
N ASP A 22 -6.63 5.36 -8.85
CA ASP A 22 -6.74 6.66 -8.16
C ASP A 22 -7.90 7.54 -8.66
N HIS A 23 -8.13 7.54 -9.97
CA HIS A 23 -9.14 8.41 -10.59
C HIS A 23 -10.47 7.69 -10.82
N LYS A 24 -10.42 6.36 -11.05
CA LYS A 24 -11.59 5.56 -11.38
C LYS A 24 -11.37 4.10 -11.04
N ARG A 25 -12.35 3.52 -10.33
CA ARG A 25 -12.40 2.07 -10.09
C ARG A 25 -12.37 1.31 -11.41
N VAL A 26 -11.37 0.46 -11.58
CA VAL A 26 -11.25 -0.43 -12.72
C VAL A 26 -12.41 -1.43 -12.73
N SER A 27 -12.87 -1.79 -13.92
CA SER A 27 -13.91 -2.79 -14.11
C SER A 27 -13.57 -3.70 -15.27
N PHE A 28 -13.93 -4.97 -15.16
CA PHE A 28 -13.68 -5.97 -16.19
C PHE A 28 -14.87 -6.92 -16.24
N LYS A 29 -15.38 -7.17 -17.46
CA LYS A 29 -16.55 -8.05 -17.70
C LYS A 29 -17.77 -7.71 -16.84
N GLY A 30 -18.04 -6.42 -16.66
CA GLY A 30 -19.18 -5.92 -15.87
C GLY A 30 -19.00 -5.99 -14.35
N GLN A 31 -17.84 -6.44 -13.85
CA GLN A 31 -17.51 -6.43 -12.43
C GLN A 31 -16.58 -5.26 -12.13
N VAL A 32 -16.90 -4.49 -11.09
CA VAL A 32 -16.07 -3.39 -10.60
C VAL A 32 -15.17 -3.92 -9.49
N ALA A 33 -13.92 -3.44 -9.45
CA ALA A 33 -13.01 -3.78 -8.38
C ALA A 33 -13.57 -3.36 -7.01
N GLU A 34 -13.57 -4.30 -6.05
CA GLU A 34 -14.07 -4.06 -4.69
C GLU A 34 -13.28 -2.96 -3.96
N ARG A 35 -11.97 -2.91 -4.21
CA ARG A 35 -11.03 -1.99 -3.55
C ARG A 35 -9.97 -1.57 -4.55
N ASP A 36 -9.36 -0.42 -4.28
CA ASP A 36 -8.08 -0.10 -4.88
C ASP A 36 -6.99 -0.97 -4.29
N ILE A 37 -6.20 -1.60 -5.15
CA ILE A 37 -5.15 -2.52 -4.72
C ILE A 37 -3.88 -2.42 -5.54
N VAL A 38 -3.80 -1.53 -6.53
CA VAL A 38 -2.65 -1.38 -7.42
C VAL A 38 -2.05 -0.01 -7.16
N GLN A 39 -0.76 0.02 -6.86
CA GLN A 39 0.07 1.22 -6.93
C GLN A 39 1.00 1.08 -8.14
N PHE A 40 1.03 2.06 -9.03
CA PHE A 40 2.02 2.15 -10.08
C PHE A 40 3.11 3.18 -9.76
N VAL A 41 4.37 2.82 -10.03
CA VAL A 41 5.52 3.73 -9.91
C VAL A 41 6.42 3.60 -11.13
N ALA A 42 6.63 4.69 -11.86
CA ALA A 42 7.63 4.74 -12.92
C ALA A 42 9.01 5.02 -12.31
N PHE A 43 9.91 4.03 -12.31
CA PHE A 43 11.22 4.13 -11.66
C PHE A 43 12.09 5.26 -12.22
N ARG A 44 11.96 5.55 -13.53
CA ARG A 44 12.71 6.61 -14.20
C ARG A 44 12.48 7.99 -13.60
N ASP A 45 11.33 8.23 -12.97
CA ASP A 45 10.97 9.53 -12.39
C ASP A 45 11.82 9.83 -11.14
N PHE A 46 12.53 8.82 -10.62
CA PHE A 46 13.39 8.90 -9.44
C PHE A 46 14.88 8.77 -9.77
N LEU A 47 15.24 8.68 -11.06
CA LEU A 47 16.63 8.62 -11.53
C LEU A 47 17.18 10.02 -11.83
N ASP A 48 17.30 10.86 -10.81
CA ASP A 48 18.00 12.13 -10.94
C ASP A 48 19.51 11.93 -10.68
N LEU A 49 20.31 11.95 -11.76
CA LEU A 49 21.76 11.77 -11.71
C LEU A 49 22.50 12.90 -10.99
N SER A 50 21.85 14.04 -10.74
CA SER A 50 22.42 15.15 -9.99
C SER A 50 22.26 14.99 -8.47
N ARG A 51 21.40 14.05 -8.02
CA ARG A 51 21.13 13.78 -6.62
C ARG A 51 21.92 12.59 -6.11
N ASP A 52 22.15 12.58 -4.80
CA ASP A 52 22.72 11.42 -4.12
C ASP A 52 21.81 10.19 -4.30
N ASN A 53 22.41 9.04 -4.60
CA ASN A 53 21.72 7.76 -4.76
C ASN A 53 20.88 7.39 -3.53
N VAL A 54 21.31 7.80 -2.33
CA VAL A 54 20.55 7.58 -1.10
C VAL A 54 19.21 8.34 -1.13
N ILE A 55 19.23 9.59 -1.62
CA ILE A 55 18.03 10.43 -1.72
C ILE A 55 17.07 9.85 -2.77
N ASN A 56 17.60 9.42 -3.92
CA ASN A 56 16.79 8.78 -4.96
C ASN A 56 16.10 7.50 -4.45
N SER A 57 16.83 6.67 -3.70
CA SER A 57 16.28 5.47 -3.06
C SER A 57 15.19 5.79 -2.04
N GLN A 58 15.37 6.84 -1.23
CA GLN A 58 14.37 7.27 -0.25
C GLN A 58 13.09 7.79 -0.92
N LEU A 59 13.22 8.58 -1.99
CA LEU A 59 12.07 9.10 -2.73
C LEU A 59 11.30 7.97 -3.42
N LEU A 60 12.02 7.03 -4.04
CA LEU A 60 11.40 5.84 -4.61
C LEU A 60 10.68 5.01 -3.55
N ALA A 61 11.33 4.74 -2.41
CA ALA A 61 10.73 3.97 -1.32
C ALA A 61 9.48 4.66 -0.75
N LYS A 62 9.50 6.00 -0.66
CA LYS A 62 8.33 6.78 -0.26
C LYS A 62 7.17 6.57 -1.22
N GLU A 63 7.40 6.68 -2.53
CA GLU A 63 6.33 6.54 -3.53
C GLU A 63 5.79 5.11 -3.61
N VAL A 64 6.69 4.12 -3.63
CA VAL A 64 6.35 2.69 -3.65
C VAL A 64 5.45 2.27 -2.49
N LEU A 65 5.55 2.94 -1.34
CA LEU A 65 4.82 2.59 -0.13
C LEU A 65 3.65 3.53 0.17
N ALA A 66 3.40 4.55 -0.66
CA ALA A 66 2.47 5.63 -0.35
C ALA A 66 1.04 5.13 -0.10
N GLU A 67 0.53 4.21 -0.93
CA GLU A 67 -0.85 3.72 -0.83
C GLU A 67 -1.07 2.54 0.10
N ILE A 68 -0.01 1.80 0.44
CA ILE A 68 -0.12 0.56 1.23
C ILE A 68 -0.89 0.77 2.55
N PRO A 69 -0.66 1.86 3.32
CA PRO A 69 -1.43 2.13 4.53
C PRO A 69 -2.94 2.21 4.28
N GLU A 70 -3.37 2.92 3.23
CA GLU A 70 -4.79 3.10 2.94
C GLU A 70 -5.43 1.79 2.46
N GLN A 71 -4.75 1.06 1.57
CA GLN A 71 -5.22 -0.24 1.09
C GLN A 71 -5.34 -1.27 2.23
N PHE A 72 -4.38 -1.26 3.17
CA PHE A 72 -4.38 -2.10 4.36
C PHE A 72 -5.55 -1.75 5.30
N ILE A 73 -5.72 -0.48 5.64
CA ILE A 73 -6.82 -0.05 6.52
C ILE A 73 -8.17 -0.31 5.85
N GLY A 74 -8.28 -0.08 4.54
CA GLY A 74 -9.46 -0.41 3.75
C GLY A 74 -9.82 -1.90 3.83
N TYR A 75 -8.83 -2.79 3.76
CA TYR A 75 -9.04 -4.23 3.98
C TYR A 75 -9.54 -4.54 5.39
N MET A 76 -8.86 -4.01 6.41
CA MET A 76 -9.21 -4.29 7.80
C MET A 76 -10.64 -3.85 8.13
N LYS A 77 -11.03 -2.65 7.66
CA LYS A 77 -12.40 -2.13 7.80
C LYS A 77 -13.41 -3.02 7.08
N SER A 78 -13.18 -3.40 5.82
CA SER A 78 -14.14 -4.22 5.07
C SER A 78 -14.33 -5.63 5.65
N LYS A 79 -13.29 -6.16 6.32
CA LYS A 79 -13.34 -7.45 7.02
C LYS A 79 -13.73 -7.36 8.49
N HIS A 80 -14.07 -6.17 9.01
CA HIS A 80 -14.40 -5.95 10.42
C HIS A 80 -13.30 -6.47 11.37
N ILE A 81 -12.04 -6.35 10.94
CA ILE A 81 -10.87 -6.72 11.73
C ILE A 81 -10.43 -5.46 12.49
N PHE A 82 -10.52 -5.53 13.81
CA PHE A 82 -10.11 -4.44 14.69
C PHE A 82 -8.70 -4.67 15.22
N PRO A 83 -7.93 -3.59 15.50
CA PRO A 83 -6.67 -3.71 16.21
C PRO A 83 -6.88 -4.45 17.51
N ASN A 84 -6.04 -5.44 17.79
CA ASN A 84 -6.08 -6.13 19.07
C ASN A 84 -5.61 -5.14 20.14
N ILE A 85 -6.53 -4.65 20.96
CA ILE A 85 -6.19 -3.79 22.10
C ILE A 85 -5.35 -4.67 23.02
N THR A 86 -4.08 -4.32 23.21
CA THR A 86 -3.19 -4.97 24.17
C THR A 86 -3.96 -5.19 25.46
N ARG A 87 -4.12 -6.47 25.87
CA ARG A 87 -4.82 -6.85 27.10
C ARG A 87 -4.41 -5.90 28.22
N LYS A 88 -5.39 -5.27 28.87
CA LYS A 88 -5.12 -4.34 29.98
C LYS A 88 -4.28 -5.10 31.02
N LEU A 89 -3.36 -4.42 31.68
CA LEU A 89 -2.56 -4.99 32.78
C LEU A 89 -3.41 -5.67 33.86
N SER A 90 -4.70 -5.32 33.97
CA SER A 90 -5.71 -6.03 34.78
C SER A 90 -5.86 -7.51 34.41
N ASP A 91 -5.77 -7.84 33.13
CA ASP A 91 -5.96 -9.20 32.61
C ASP A 91 -4.70 -10.06 32.87
N LEU A 92 -3.56 -9.43 33.10
CA LEU A 92 -2.30 -10.08 33.49
C LEU A 92 -2.28 -10.40 35.00
N LYS A 93 -2.85 -9.51 35.84
CA LYS A 93 -2.94 -9.72 37.29
C LYS A 93 -3.81 -10.94 37.65
N LEU A 94 -4.89 -11.19 36.91
CA LEU A 94 -5.77 -12.35 37.14
C LEU A 94 -5.08 -13.70 36.92
N LYS A 95 -4.00 -13.78 36.13
CA LYS A 95 -3.23 -15.02 35.93
C LYS A 95 -2.18 -15.29 37.00
N ILE A 96 -1.74 -14.26 37.73
CA ILE A 96 -0.66 -14.40 38.73
C ILE A 96 -1.24 -14.74 40.11
N THR A 97 -2.52 -14.45 40.37
CA THR A 97 -3.19 -14.74 41.66
C THR A 97 -3.79 -16.15 41.76
N GLN A 98 -3.65 -17.00 40.73
CA GLN A 98 -4.15 -18.38 40.73
C GLN A 98 -3.05 -19.45 40.86
N VAL A 99 -1.90 -19.11 41.43
CA VAL A 99 -0.87 -20.09 41.86
C VAL A 99 -0.61 -19.94 43.34
#